data_AF-A0A809X513-F1
#
_entry.id   AF-A0A809X513-F1
#
_cell.length_a   1.000
_cell.length_b   1.000
_cell.length_c   1.000
_cell.angle_alpha   90.00
_cell.angle_beta   90.00
_cell.angle_gamma   90.00
#
_symmetry.space_group_name_H-M   'P 1'
#
loop_
_entity.id
_entity.type
_entity.pdbx_description
1 polymer ?
#
loop_
_entity_poly.entity_id
_entity_poly.type
_entity_poly.pdbx_seq_one_letter_code
_entity_poly.pdbx_strand_id
1 'polypeptide(L)'
;MARKNPKLDKIYDVFDKHKVDIDRDSIWEVQGTPVVKHKDVERLGAAIGIKWTKPEILRAERDEAVILVMGEANGKTEWSIGEALISKENEVGGNYKVKGKMAAYPYAMAEKRAKDRVILKLADLHGDAYSSEEADDFNQDPGNNRSSDRRDDQRDERRPAANDDKAPAREASVTAEEGKKIVTFWVEKIAGIERTKQAMEIAADKGFIEDMKKLSSNGEAYVMGKLSDKSQELKRAAHAG
;
A
#
# COMPACT_ATOMS: atom_id res chain seq x y z
N MET A 1 12.38 -26.15 12.57
CA MET A 1 13.35 -25.03 12.72
C MET A 1 12.85 -23.90 11.84
N ALA A 2 12.59 -22.71 12.41
CA ALA A 2 12.19 -21.54 11.63
C ALA A 2 13.30 -21.20 10.63
N ARG A 3 12.96 -20.94 9.37
CA ARG A 3 13.94 -20.48 8.38
C ARG A 3 14.47 -19.12 8.86
N LYS A 4 15.77 -19.05 9.15
CA LYS A 4 16.47 -17.80 9.45
C LYS A 4 16.38 -16.91 8.20
N ASN A 5 15.86 -15.69 8.33
CA ASN A 5 15.91 -14.72 7.23
C ASN A 5 17.21 -13.91 7.38
N PRO A 6 18.26 -14.20 6.58
CA PRO A 6 19.57 -13.57 6.75
C PRO A 6 19.53 -12.05 6.52
N LYS A 7 18.59 -11.55 5.71
CA LYS A 7 18.40 -10.11 5.50
C LYS A 7 17.86 -9.43 6.75
N LEU A 8 16.90 -10.07 7.41
CA LEU A 8 16.30 -9.55 8.63
C LEU A 8 17.29 -9.54 9.80
N ASP A 9 18.08 -10.60 9.95
CA ASP A 9 19.18 -10.67 10.93
C ASP A 9 20.16 -9.49 10.73
N LYS A 10 20.60 -9.26 9.49
CA LYS A 10 21.52 -8.15 9.16
C LYS A 10 20.95 -6.78 9.52
N ILE A 11 19.65 -6.56 9.34
CA ILE A 11 19.00 -5.29 9.70
C ILE A 11 19.10 -5.08 11.21
N TYR A 12 18.69 -6.07 12.01
CA TYR A 12 18.80 -5.96 13.47
C TYR A 12 20.25 -5.74 13.93
N ASP A 13 21.22 -6.46 13.35
CA ASP A 13 22.64 -6.29 13.66
C ASP A 13 23.13 -4.84 13.42
N VAL A 14 22.66 -4.20 12.35
CA VAL A 14 23.01 -2.79 12.05
C VAL A 14 22.37 -1.83 13.04
N PHE A 15 21.09 -2.00 13.37
CA PHE A 15 20.41 -1.16 14.37
C PHE A 15 21.05 -1.29 15.76
N ASP A 16 21.36 -2.52 16.18
CA ASP A 16 22.04 -2.80 17.45
C ASP A 16 23.46 -2.19 17.48
N LYS A 17 24.22 -2.33 16.39
CA LYS A 17 25.56 -1.72 16.25
C LYS A 17 25.53 -0.20 16.45
N HIS A 18 24.48 0.46 15.95
CA HIS A 18 24.29 1.91 16.08
C HIS A 18 23.53 2.31 17.35
N LYS A 19 23.17 1.35 18.21
CA LYS A 19 22.42 1.56 19.46
C LYS A 19 21.09 2.28 19.22
N VAL A 20 20.40 1.91 18.15
CA VAL A 20 19.09 2.45 17.81
C VAL A 20 18.04 1.40 18.13
N ASP A 21 17.21 1.70 19.13
CA ASP A 21 16.07 0.86 19.46
C ASP A 21 15.08 0.85 18.29
N ILE A 22 14.70 -0.36 17.86
CA ILE A 22 13.70 -0.57 16.82
C ILE A 22 12.55 -1.41 17.38
N ASP A 23 11.31 -0.93 17.17
CA ASP A 23 10.13 -1.66 17.60
C ASP A 23 9.92 -2.90 16.73
N ARG A 24 9.38 -3.99 17.31
CA ARG A 24 9.13 -5.23 16.55
C ARG A 24 8.14 -5.05 15.39
N ASP A 25 7.31 -4.01 15.43
CA ASP A 25 6.35 -3.67 14.38
C ASP A 25 6.92 -2.66 13.37
N SER A 26 8.19 -2.24 13.52
CA SER A 26 8.87 -1.32 12.60
C SER A 26 9.40 -1.99 11.34
N ILE A 27 9.47 -3.32 11.33
CA ILE A 27 9.91 -4.10 10.16
C ILE A 27 8.79 -5.05 9.74
N TRP A 28 8.44 -5.03 8.47
CA TRP A 28 7.56 -6.03 7.85
C TRP A 28 8.15 -6.50 6.52
N GLU A 29 7.63 -7.58 5.96
CA GLU A 29 8.09 -8.09 4.66
C GLU A 29 7.07 -7.80 3.56
N VAL A 30 7.55 -7.32 2.42
CA VAL A 30 6.77 -7.21 1.18
C VAL A 30 7.46 -8.05 0.13
N GLN A 31 6.75 -9.08 -0.38
CA GLN A 31 7.27 -10.01 -1.39
C GLN A 31 8.64 -10.63 -1.01
N GLY A 32 8.85 -10.92 0.28
CA GLY A 32 10.10 -11.50 0.80
C GLY A 32 11.25 -10.51 0.99
N THR A 33 11.01 -9.21 0.81
CA THR A 33 11.98 -8.16 1.13
C THR A 33 11.54 -7.39 2.38
N PRO A 34 12.41 -7.27 3.40
CA PRO A 34 12.15 -6.43 4.56
C PRO A 34 11.92 -4.96 4.21
N VAL A 35 11.00 -4.33 4.93
CA VAL A 35 10.65 -2.92 4.85
C VAL A 35 10.75 -2.33 6.24
N VAL A 36 11.46 -1.21 6.38
CA VAL A 36 11.69 -0.52 7.65
C VAL A 36 10.95 0.82 7.67
N LYS A 37 10.22 1.13 8.74
CA LYS A 37 9.55 2.44 8.91
C LYS A 37 10.53 3.60 8.74
N HIS A 38 10.13 4.62 7.97
CA HIS A 38 10.90 5.84 7.73
C HIS A 38 11.48 6.47 9.01
N LYS A 39 10.66 6.58 10.07
CA LYS A 39 11.10 7.12 11.37
C LYS A 39 12.33 6.41 11.93
N ASP A 40 12.41 5.08 11.77
CA ASP A 40 13.52 4.28 12.29
C ASP A 40 14.73 4.34 11.35
N VAL A 41 14.51 4.46 10.04
CA VAL A 41 15.57 4.80 9.09
C VAL A 41 16.19 6.16 9.43
N GLU A 42 15.40 7.21 9.69
CA GLU A 42 15.94 8.52 10.09
C GLU A 42 16.71 8.48 11.42
N ARG A 43 16.22 7.73 12.41
CA ARG A 43 16.95 7.50 13.68
C ARG A 43 18.30 6.83 13.43
N LEU A 44 18.34 5.82 12.55
CA LEU A 44 19.59 5.19 12.13
C LEU A 44 20.53 6.19 11.46
N GLY A 45 20.01 7.02 10.54
CA GLY A 45 20.80 8.06 9.89
C GLY A 45 21.40 9.08 10.87
N ALA A 46 20.63 9.48 11.89
CA ALA A 46 21.11 10.34 12.96
C ALA A 46 22.20 9.66 13.81
N ALA A 47 22.03 8.38 14.16
CA ALA A 47 23.00 7.61 14.93
C ALA A 47 24.30 7.31 14.16
N ILE A 48 24.22 7.19 12.83
CA ILE A 48 25.39 7.11 11.94
C ILE A 48 26.15 8.45 11.90
N GLY A 49 25.48 9.56 12.22
CA GLY A 49 26.06 10.91 12.17
C GLY A 49 26.18 11.45 10.74
N ILE A 50 25.20 11.13 9.88
CA ILE A 50 25.22 11.56 8.48
C ILE A 50 25.18 13.09 8.40
N LYS A 51 26.14 13.65 7.67
CA LYS A 51 26.18 15.06 7.29
C LYS A 51 25.49 15.22 5.94
N TRP A 52 24.44 16.03 5.92
CA TRP A 52 23.67 16.28 4.72
C TRP A 52 24.21 17.50 3.97
N THR A 53 24.31 17.36 2.66
CA THR A 53 24.46 18.51 1.77
C THR A 53 23.10 19.13 1.49
N LYS A 54 23.09 20.38 1.01
CA LYS A 54 21.85 21.01 0.58
C LYS A 54 21.25 20.18 -0.58
N PRO A 55 19.98 19.75 -0.49
CA PRO A 55 19.36 18.98 -1.55
C PRO A 55 19.22 19.82 -2.84
N GLU A 56 19.30 19.14 -3.97
CA GLU A 56 19.07 19.74 -5.29
C GLU A 56 17.70 19.29 -5.82
N ILE A 57 16.87 20.28 -6.18
CA ILE A 57 15.56 20.05 -6.78
C ILE A 57 15.77 19.90 -8.28
N LEU A 58 15.63 18.67 -8.80
CA LEU A 58 15.81 18.36 -10.22
C LEU A 58 14.52 18.61 -11.01
N ARG A 59 13.36 18.39 -10.38
CA ARG A 59 12.04 18.71 -10.92
C ARG A 59 11.07 19.10 -9.82
N ALA A 60 10.25 20.11 -10.10
CA ALA A 60 9.32 20.71 -9.17
C ALA A 60 8.05 21.13 -9.92
N GLU A 61 7.04 20.27 -9.89
CA GLU A 61 5.74 20.52 -10.49
C GLU A 61 4.64 20.49 -9.42
N ARG A 62 3.38 20.63 -9.86
CA ARG A 62 2.22 20.56 -8.96
C ARG A 62 2.05 19.17 -8.33
N ASP A 63 2.26 18.12 -9.12
CA ASP A 63 2.00 16.72 -8.78
C ASP A 63 3.23 15.82 -8.85
N GLU A 64 4.37 16.40 -9.22
CA GLU A 64 5.65 15.70 -9.33
C GLU A 64 6.75 16.45 -8.60
N ALA A 65 7.61 15.71 -7.89
CA ALA A 65 8.87 16.21 -7.39
C ALA A 65 9.98 15.16 -7.57
N VAL A 66 11.16 15.64 -7.98
CA VAL A 66 12.38 14.84 -8.09
C VAL A 66 13.50 15.59 -7.37
N ILE A 67 14.04 14.98 -6.33
CA ILE A 67 15.03 15.60 -5.44
C ILE A 67 16.26 14.71 -5.33
N LEU A 68 17.44 15.29 -5.59
CA LEU A 68 18.75 14.68 -5.34
C LEU A 68 19.21 15.04 -3.92
N VAL A 69 19.56 14.03 -3.14
CA VAL A 69 20.14 14.18 -1.80
C VAL A 69 21.50 13.50 -1.77
N MET A 70 22.49 14.14 -1.14
CA MET A 70 23.78 13.54 -0.83
C MET A 70 24.07 13.63 0.67
N GLY A 71 24.63 12.56 1.21
CA GLY A 71 25.03 12.45 2.61
C GLY A 71 26.43 11.85 2.74
N GLU A 72 27.14 12.28 3.78
CA GLU A 72 28.47 11.78 4.12
C GLU A 72 28.49 11.22 5.54
N ALA A 73 29.05 10.03 5.71
CA ALA A 73 29.35 9.45 7.02
C ALA A 73 30.53 8.48 6.93
N ASN A 74 31.36 8.44 7.99
CA ASN A 74 32.47 7.50 8.12
C ASN A 74 33.43 7.49 6.91
N GLY A 75 33.67 8.66 6.30
CA GLY A 75 34.53 8.79 5.11
C GLY A 75 33.92 8.27 3.81
N LYS A 76 32.64 7.87 3.83
CA LYS A 76 31.86 7.50 2.64
C LYS A 76 30.92 8.63 2.27
N THR A 77 30.78 8.87 0.97
CA THR A 77 29.79 9.79 0.41
C THR A 77 28.82 8.98 -0.44
N GLU A 78 27.53 9.17 -0.22
CA GLU A 78 26.48 8.52 -0.96
C GLU A 78 25.45 9.55 -1.43
N TRP A 79 24.79 9.23 -2.54
CA TRP A 79 23.73 10.06 -3.10
C TRP A 79 22.55 9.21 -3.53
N SER A 80 21.38 9.83 -3.58
CA SER A 80 20.18 9.20 -4.11
C SER A 80 19.20 10.23 -4.65
N ILE A 81 18.37 9.78 -5.58
CA ILE A 81 17.24 10.53 -6.08
C ILE A 81 15.98 9.96 -5.43
N GLY A 82 15.14 10.86 -4.93
CA GLY A 82 13.79 10.57 -4.52
C GLY A 82 12.81 11.15 -5.51
N GLU A 83 11.82 10.34 -5.88
CA GLU A 83 10.82 10.70 -6.89
C GLU A 83 9.44 10.49 -6.28
N ALA A 84 8.57 11.46 -6.49
CA ALA A 84 7.17 11.38 -6.09
C ALA A 84 6.30 11.98 -7.19
N LEU A 85 5.55 11.13 -7.88
CA LEU A 85 4.50 11.47 -8.83
C LEU A 85 3.17 11.00 -8.25
N ILE A 86 2.26 11.93 -7.98
CA ILE A 86 0.96 11.63 -7.39
C ILE A 86 0.18 10.68 -8.30
N SER A 87 -0.26 9.57 -7.74
CA SER A 87 -1.20 8.64 -8.35
C SER A 87 -2.56 8.84 -7.70
N LYS A 88 -3.54 9.33 -8.47
CA LYS A 88 -4.93 9.47 -8.00
C LYS A 88 -5.69 8.16 -8.16
N GLU A 89 -6.75 8.02 -7.37
CA GLU A 89 -7.64 6.87 -7.45
C GLU A 89 -8.19 6.69 -8.89
N ASN A 90 -8.00 5.49 -9.44
CA ASN A 90 -8.36 5.10 -10.82
C ASN A 90 -7.51 5.71 -11.95
N GLU A 91 -6.42 6.42 -11.65
CA GLU A 91 -5.43 6.82 -12.65
C GLU A 91 -4.31 5.77 -12.73
N VAL A 92 -3.93 5.39 -13.96
CA VAL A 92 -2.79 4.48 -14.19
C VAL A 92 -1.52 5.32 -14.30
N GLY A 93 -0.57 5.08 -13.40
CA GLY A 93 0.69 5.80 -13.35
C GLY A 93 0.93 6.47 -11.99
N GLY A 94 2.16 6.95 -11.78
CA GLY A 94 2.59 7.56 -10.51
C GLY A 94 3.06 6.54 -9.47
N ASN A 95 3.91 7.02 -8.56
CA ASN A 95 4.54 6.26 -7.49
C ASN A 95 4.24 6.88 -6.11
N TYR A 96 3.21 7.72 -5.99
CA TYR A 96 2.79 8.28 -4.71
C TYR A 96 1.27 8.27 -4.62
N LYS A 97 0.73 7.20 -4.03
CA LYS A 97 -0.71 6.98 -3.92
C LYS A 97 -1.32 7.89 -2.85
N VAL A 98 -2.30 8.69 -3.24
CA VAL A 98 -3.03 9.57 -2.32
C VAL A 98 -4.49 9.12 -2.31
N LYS A 99 -4.99 8.66 -1.16
CA LYS A 99 -6.34 8.10 -1.01
C LYS A 99 -7.31 9.15 -0.47
N GLY A 100 -8.52 9.18 -1.04
CA GLY A 100 -9.62 10.02 -0.54
C GLY A 100 -9.28 11.50 -0.51
N LYS A 101 -9.46 12.14 0.65
CA LYS A 101 -9.24 13.59 0.85
C LYS A 101 -7.86 13.95 1.41
N MET A 102 -6.89 13.04 1.36
CA MET A 102 -5.54 13.32 1.86
C MET A 102 -4.86 14.38 1.00
N ALA A 103 -4.18 15.32 1.65
CA ALA A 103 -3.34 16.28 0.95
C ALA A 103 -2.07 15.58 0.44
N ALA A 104 -1.71 15.84 -0.80
CA ALA A 104 -0.53 15.30 -1.42
C ALA A 104 0.65 16.27 -1.25
N TYR A 105 1.78 15.77 -0.74
CA TYR A 105 3.00 16.56 -0.54
C TYR A 105 4.17 15.93 -1.32
N PRO A 106 4.22 16.08 -2.66
CA PRO A 106 5.22 15.42 -3.50
C PRO A 106 6.66 15.79 -3.11
N TYR A 107 6.91 17.05 -2.74
CA TYR A 107 8.23 17.52 -2.30
C TYR A 107 8.72 16.78 -1.04
N ALA A 108 7.89 16.72 0.00
CA ALA A 108 8.22 16.03 1.23
C ALA A 108 8.40 14.52 0.99
N MET A 109 7.57 13.93 0.12
CA MET A 109 7.67 12.52 -0.23
C MET A 109 8.98 12.19 -0.96
N ALA A 110 9.33 12.99 -1.97
CA ALA A 110 10.58 12.86 -2.70
C ALA A 110 11.80 13.03 -1.78
N GLU A 111 11.78 14.02 -0.89
CA GLU A 111 12.86 14.23 0.08
C GLU A 111 13.06 13.01 1.00
N LYS A 112 11.96 12.51 1.61
CA LYS A 112 12.01 11.33 2.49
C LYS A 112 12.60 10.12 1.78
N ARG A 113 12.13 9.82 0.56
CA ARG A 113 12.64 8.70 -0.27
C ARG A 113 14.12 8.86 -0.60
N ALA A 114 14.54 10.07 -0.95
CA ALA A 114 15.94 10.34 -1.26
C ALA A 114 16.84 10.11 -0.03
N LYS A 115 16.45 10.66 1.13
CA LYS A 115 17.19 10.52 2.40
C LYS A 115 17.25 9.08 2.87
N ASP A 116 16.12 8.37 2.85
CA ASP A 116 16.05 6.97 3.27
C ASP A 116 17.02 6.09 2.47
N ARG A 117 17.06 6.26 1.14
CA ARG A 117 18.01 5.54 0.28
C ARG A 117 19.45 5.84 0.64
N VAL A 118 19.80 7.11 0.89
CA VAL A 118 21.16 7.47 1.30
C VAL A 118 21.52 6.84 2.64
N ILE A 119 20.59 6.84 3.61
CA ILE A 119 20.80 6.19 4.92
C ILE A 119 21.05 4.69 4.73
N LEU A 120 20.20 4.01 3.99
CA LEU A 120 20.32 2.56 3.76
C LEU A 120 21.62 2.21 3.00
N LYS A 121 22.07 3.03 2.04
CA LYS A 121 23.37 2.87 1.38
C LYS A 121 24.53 3.02 2.36
N LEU A 122 24.55 4.10 3.16
CA LEU A 122 25.60 4.37 4.14
C LEU A 122 25.64 3.34 5.27
N ALA A 123 24.48 2.75 5.61
CA ALA A 123 24.32 1.67 6.58
C ALA A 123 24.65 0.27 6.03
N ASP A 124 24.97 0.15 4.74
CA ASP A 124 25.16 -1.13 4.03
C ASP A 124 23.92 -2.05 4.04
N LEU A 125 22.73 -1.46 4.07
CA LEU A 125 21.43 -2.16 4.03
C LEU A 125 20.74 -2.07 2.66
N HIS A 126 21.33 -1.36 1.70
CA HIS A 126 20.81 -1.28 0.33
C HIS A 126 20.71 -2.68 -0.32
N GLY A 127 19.55 -3.03 -0.87
CA GLY A 127 19.28 -4.35 -1.46
C GLY A 127 18.84 -5.44 -0.46
N ASP A 128 19.05 -5.21 0.84
CA ASP A 128 18.57 -6.07 1.92
C ASP A 128 17.27 -5.54 2.54
N ALA A 129 17.07 -4.22 2.53
CA ALA A 129 15.86 -3.57 3.02
C ALA A 129 15.39 -2.44 2.10
N TYR A 130 14.08 -2.17 2.13
CA TYR A 130 13.49 -0.92 1.67
C TYR A 130 13.03 -0.07 2.85
N SER A 131 12.89 1.24 2.65
CA SER A 131 12.14 2.05 3.59
C SER A 131 10.64 1.96 3.31
N SER A 132 9.82 2.29 4.31
CA SER A 132 8.36 2.31 4.18
C SER A 132 7.88 3.18 3.02
N GLU A 133 8.57 4.30 2.77
CA GLU A 133 8.19 5.26 1.72
C GLU A 133 8.43 4.70 0.32
N GLU A 134 9.35 3.74 0.15
CA GLU A 134 9.55 3.02 -1.11
C GLU A 134 8.60 1.84 -1.25
N ALA A 135 8.18 1.25 -0.13
CA ALA A 135 7.46 0.00 -0.15
C ALA A 135 5.98 0.11 -0.49
N ASP A 136 5.37 1.28 -0.32
CA ASP A 136 3.99 1.55 -0.74
C ASP A 136 3.77 1.33 -2.25
N ASP A 137 4.85 1.40 -3.04
CA ASP A 137 4.86 1.15 -4.47
C ASP A 137 4.86 -0.34 -4.82
N PHE A 138 5.34 -1.22 -3.92
CA PHE A 138 5.38 -2.67 -4.14
C PHE A 138 4.03 -3.36 -3.90
N ASN A 139 3.06 -2.68 -3.30
CA ASN A 139 1.66 -3.14 -3.21
C ASN A 139 0.95 -3.00 -4.58
N GLN A 140 1.53 -3.62 -5.62
CA GLN A 140 0.97 -3.79 -6.97
C GLN A 140 0.30 -5.16 -7.15
N ASP A 141 -0.26 -5.72 -6.08
CA ASP A 141 -1.13 -6.90 -6.16
C ASP A 141 -2.58 -6.46 -5.81
N PRO A 142 -3.58 -6.63 -6.70
CA PRO A 142 -4.94 -6.11 -6.49
C PRO A 142 -5.76 -6.85 -5.41
N GLY A 143 -5.12 -7.52 -4.44
CA GLY A 143 -5.81 -8.48 -3.57
C GLY A 143 -5.46 -8.49 -2.07
N ASN A 144 -4.53 -7.67 -1.58
CA ASN A 144 -4.10 -7.81 -0.17
C ASN A 144 -4.06 -6.47 0.58
N ASN A 145 -5.22 -6.09 1.12
CA ASN A 145 -5.37 -4.91 1.95
C ASN A 145 -5.09 -5.29 3.42
N ARG A 146 -3.81 -5.30 3.81
CA ARG A 146 -3.43 -5.20 5.23
C ARG A 146 -2.86 -3.81 5.47
N SER A 147 -3.72 -2.94 6.00
CA SER A 147 -3.43 -1.56 6.34
C SER A 147 -2.46 -1.45 7.51
N SER A 148 -1.38 -0.70 7.34
CA SER A 148 -0.67 -0.03 8.42
C SER A 148 -1.04 1.46 8.39
N ASP A 149 -2.18 1.81 9.01
CA ASP A 149 -2.48 3.19 9.39
C ASP A 149 -2.54 3.19 10.94
N ARG A 150 -1.53 3.77 11.58
CA ARG A 150 -1.59 4.20 12.98
C ARG A 150 -1.14 5.64 13.03
N ARG A 151 -2.11 6.54 13.20
CA ARG A 151 -1.91 7.92 13.61
C ARG A 151 -1.64 7.95 15.11
N ASP A 152 -0.51 8.50 15.50
CA ASP A 152 -0.29 9.07 16.83
C ASP A 152 -1.06 10.40 16.89
N ASP A 153 -2.11 10.46 17.70
CA ASP A 153 -2.38 11.55 18.65
C ASP A 153 -3.77 11.38 19.28
N GLN A 154 -3.80 10.89 20.53
CA GLN A 154 -4.40 11.57 21.68
C GLN A 154 -4.37 10.63 22.89
N ARG A 155 -3.67 11.06 23.94
CA ARG A 155 -3.84 10.55 25.30
C ARG A 155 -5.21 11.02 25.80
N ASP A 156 -6.05 10.09 26.22
CA ASP A 156 -6.70 10.20 27.53
C ASP A 156 -7.17 8.82 28.04
N GLU A 157 -7.18 8.70 29.37
CA GLU A 157 -7.12 7.45 30.12
C GLU A 157 -8.44 6.63 30.19
N ARG A 158 -8.27 5.31 30.39
CA ARG A 158 -9.12 4.31 31.12
C ARG A 158 -9.84 3.19 30.32
N ARG A 159 -9.13 2.04 30.22
CA ARG A 159 -9.54 0.59 30.38
C ARG A 159 -10.70 -0.01 29.52
N PRO A 160 -10.83 -1.35 29.40
CA PRO A 160 -9.86 -2.38 28.97
C PRO A 160 -10.43 -3.36 27.88
N ALA A 161 -9.52 -4.01 27.14
CA ALA A 161 -9.60 -5.31 26.44
C ALA A 161 -10.83 -5.72 25.56
N ALA A 162 -10.49 -6.08 24.30
CA ALA A 162 -10.98 -7.21 23.49
C ALA A 162 -11.75 -6.91 22.17
N ASN A 163 -11.21 -7.54 21.10
CA ASN A 163 -11.82 -8.08 19.86
C ASN A 163 -11.98 -7.24 18.56
N ASP A 164 -11.38 -7.80 17.50
CA ASP A 164 -11.81 -7.92 16.09
C ASP A 164 -12.44 -6.73 15.34
N ASP A 165 -11.63 -5.96 14.60
CA ASP A 165 -12.12 -4.99 13.61
C ASP A 165 -12.15 -5.58 12.18
N LYS A 166 -13.26 -6.22 11.83
CA LYS A 166 -13.81 -6.20 10.46
C LYS A 166 -14.41 -4.82 10.22
N ALA A 167 -14.20 -4.24 9.03
CA ALA A 167 -14.92 -3.02 8.63
C ALA A 167 -16.42 -3.15 8.89
N PRO A 168 -17.10 -2.10 9.40
CA PRO A 168 -18.51 -2.19 9.77
C PRO A 168 -19.37 -2.55 8.55
N ALA A 169 -20.23 -3.56 8.71
CA ALA A 169 -21.12 -4.00 7.65
C ALA A 169 -22.07 -2.86 7.26
N ARG A 170 -22.08 -2.49 5.98
CA ARG A 170 -23.05 -1.56 5.42
C ARG A 170 -24.43 -2.22 5.45
N GLU A 171 -25.38 -1.57 6.09
CA GLU A 171 -26.79 -1.97 6.05
C GLU A 171 -27.37 -1.70 4.66
N ALA A 172 -28.34 -2.52 4.24
CA ALA A 172 -29.03 -2.30 2.97
C ALA A 172 -29.86 -1.02 3.05
N SER A 173 -29.86 -0.23 1.98
CA SER A 173 -30.73 0.97 1.86
C SER A 173 -32.12 0.64 1.29
N VAL A 174 -32.36 -0.64 0.97
CA VAL A 174 -33.62 -1.19 0.48
C VAL A 174 -34.12 -2.30 1.40
N THR A 175 -35.39 -2.65 1.28
CA THR A 175 -35.97 -3.73 2.07
C THR A 175 -35.30 -5.08 1.75
N ALA A 176 -35.42 -6.05 2.66
CA ALA A 176 -34.85 -7.38 2.44
C ALA A 176 -35.43 -8.08 1.19
N GLU A 177 -36.70 -7.82 0.85
CA GLU A 177 -37.33 -8.37 -0.35
C GLU A 177 -36.81 -7.72 -1.63
N GLU A 178 -36.63 -6.41 -1.64
CA GLU A 178 -36.04 -5.68 -2.77
C GLU A 178 -34.57 -6.03 -2.96
N GLY A 179 -33.81 -6.15 -1.86
CA GLY A 179 -32.42 -6.60 -1.91
C GLY A 179 -32.27 -8.01 -2.49
N LYS A 180 -33.17 -8.94 -2.13
CA LYS A 180 -33.22 -10.27 -2.74
C LYS A 180 -33.50 -10.21 -4.24
N LYS A 181 -34.46 -9.39 -4.68
CA LYS A 181 -34.77 -9.21 -6.11
C LYS A 181 -33.56 -8.69 -6.90
N ILE A 182 -32.84 -7.70 -6.35
CA ILE A 182 -31.62 -7.16 -6.94
C ILE A 182 -30.54 -8.24 -7.06
N VAL A 183 -30.29 -9.00 -5.99
CA VAL A 183 -29.30 -10.10 -6.00
C VAL A 183 -29.67 -11.15 -7.04
N THR A 184 -30.92 -11.63 -7.05
CA THR A 184 -31.39 -12.64 -8.01
C THR A 184 -31.23 -12.17 -9.46
N PHE A 185 -31.69 -10.95 -9.77
CA PHE A 185 -31.59 -10.37 -11.11
C PHE A 185 -30.14 -10.38 -11.64
N TRP A 186 -29.19 -9.90 -10.82
CA TRP A 186 -27.80 -9.83 -11.25
C TRP A 186 -27.13 -11.18 -11.32
N VAL A 187 -27.45 -12.12 -10.41
CA VAL A 187 -26.92 -13.49 -10.48
C VAL A 187 -27.38 -14.22 -11.74
N GLU A 188 -28.65 -14.08 -12.13
CA GLU A 188 -29.18 -14.66 -13.38
C GLU A 188 -28.52 -14.03 -14.61
N LYS A 189 -28.37 -12.70 -14.62
CA LYS A 189 -27.70 -11.98 -15.71
C LYS A 189 -26.23 -12.35 -15.83
N ILE A 190 -25.54 -12.61 -14.71
CA ILE A 190 -24.16 -13.10 -14.67
C ILE A 190 -24.07 -14.54 -15.20
N ALA A 191 -25.01 -15.41 -14.82
CA ALA A 191 -25.02 -16.80 -15.27
C ALA A 191 -25.17 -16.91 -16.80
N GLY A 192 -25.92 -15.99 -17.42
CA GLY A 192 -26.12 -15.92 -18.88
C GLY A 192 -24.96 -15.31 -19.69
N ILE A 193 -23.83 -14.98 -19.06
CA ILE A 193 -22.67 -14.45 -19.78
C ILE A 193 -21.92 -15.57 -20.50
N GLU A 194 -21.65 -15.35 -21.79
CA GLU A 194 -20.90 -16.30 -22.65
C GLU A 194 -19.49 -15.82 -23.00
N ARG A 195 -19.22 -14.52 -22.84
CA ARG A 195 -17.93 -13.90 -23.21
C ARG A 195 -17.37 -13.02 -22.11
N THR A 196 -16.05 -13.02 -21.96
CA THR A 196 -15.34 -12.19 -20.97
C THR A 196 -15.65 -10.70 -21.09
N LYS A 197 -15.87 -10.21 -22.33
CA LYS A 197 -16.25 -8.82 -22.60
C LYS A 197 -17.58 -8.42 -21.92
N GLN A 198 -18.57 -9.31 -21.94
CA GLN A 198 -19.89 -9.06 -21.33
C GLN A 198 -19.82 -8.95 -19.80
N ALA A 199 -18.87 -9.66 -19.16
CA ALA A 199 -18.61 -9.50 -17.72
C ALA A 199 -18.03 -8.12 -17.39
N MET A 200 -17.17 -7.57 -18.25
CA MET A 200 -16.66 -6.20 -18.09
C MET A 200 -17.75 -5.16 -18.35
N GLU A 201 -18.61 -5.40 -19.33
CA GLU A 201 -19.76 -4.53 -19.63
C GLU A 201 -20.75 -4.48 -18.46
N ILE A 202 -20.99 -5.60 -17.77
CA ILE A 202 -21.81 -5.63 -16.54
C ILE A 202 -21.13 -4.89 -15.39
N ALA A 203 -19.82 -5.07 -15.18
CA ALA A 203 -19.09 -4.37 -14.12
C ALA A 203 -19.07 -2.84 -14.31
N ALA A 204 -19.10 -2.38 -15.57
CA ALA A 204 -19.13 -0.96 -15.92
C ALA A 204 -20.55 -0.40 -16.07
N ASP A 205 -21.59 -1.24 -15.96
CA ASP A 205 -22.97 -0.82 -16.11
C ASP A 205 -23.40 0.09 -14.96
N LYS A 206 -23.97 1.25 -15.30
CA LYS A 206 -24.41 2.23 -14.28
C LYS A 206 -25.52 1.66 -13.39
N GLY A 207 -26.42 0.87 -13.95
CA GLY A 207 -27.49 0.20 -13.21
C GLY A 207 -26.94 -0.82 -12.22
N PHE A 208 -25.93 -1.59 -12.63
CA PHE A 208 -25.20 -2.52 -11.75
C PHE A 208 -24.58 -1.79 -10.55
N ILE A 209 -23.85 -0.70 -10.80
CA ILE A 209 -23.17 0.07 -9.74
C ILE A 209 -24.19 0.68 -8.76
N GLU A 210 -25.30 1.22 -9.26
CA GLU A 210 -26.35 1.79 -8.42
C GLU A 210 -27.06 0.73 -7.57
N ASP A 211 -27.31 -0.44 -8.14
CA ASP A 211 -27.94 -1.55 -7.41
C ASP A 211 -27.01 -2.18 -6.37
N MET A 212 -25.70 -2.27 -6.65
CA MET A 212 -24.72 -2.74 -5.66
C MET A 212 -24.68 -1.83 -4.44
N LYS A 213 -24.80 -0.51 -4.62
CA LYS A 213 -24.88 0.46 -3.51
C LYS A 213 -26.14 0.30 -2.65
N LYS A 214 -27.21 -0.30 -3.19
CA LYS A 214 -28.46 -0.52 -2.46
C LYS A 214 -28.37 -1.70 -1.49
N LEU A 215 -27.55 -2.70 -1.81
CA LEU A 215 -27.42 -3.94 -1.04
C LEU A 215 -26.66 -3.74 0.28
N SER A 216 -26.81 -4.70 1.19
CA SER A 216 -25.91 -4.83 2.33
C SER A 216 -24.52 -5.27 1.87
N SER A 217 -23.50 -5.09 2.70
CA SER A 217 -22.15 -5.58 2.40
C SER A 217 -22.10 -7.06 2.03
N ASN A 218 -22.96 -7.88 2.64
CA ASN A 218 -23.04 -9.31 2.32
C ASN A 218 -23.69 -9.57 0.94
N GLY A 219 -24.71 -8.80 0.57
CA GLY A 219 -25.37 -8.92 -0.73
C GLY A 219 -24.47 -8.46 -1.88
N GLU A 220 -23.79 -7.33 -1.70
CA GLU A 220 -22.81 -6.80 -2.66
C GLU A 220 -21.66 -7.79 -2.88
N ALA A 221 -21.06 -8.29 -1.79
CA ALA A 221 -19.98 -9.27 -1.86
C ALA A 221 -20.39 -10.56 -2.58
N TYR A 222 -21.62 -11.02 -2.36
CA TYR A 222 -22.14 -12.23 -3.02
C TYR A 222 -22.24 -12.07 -4.54
N VAL A 223 -22.82 -10.97 -5.02
CA VAL A 223 -22.99 -10.70 -6.46
C VAL A 223 -21.64 -10.49 -7.14
N MET A 224 -20.74 -9.72 -6.52
CA MET A 224 -19.38 -9.49 -7.03
C MET A 224 -18.55 -10.77 -7.09
N GLY A 225 -18.70 -11.66 -6.10
CA GLY A 225 -18.09 -13.00 -6.13
C GLY A 225 -18.55 -13.82 -7.33
N LYS A 226 -19.85 -13.86 -7.61
CA LYS A 226 -20.39 -14.56 -8.79
C LYS A 226 -19.88 -14.01 -10.12
N LEU A 227 -19.76 -12.69 -10.24
CA LEU A 227 -19.21 -12.05 -11.44
C LEU A 227 -17.73 -12.40 -11.64
N SER A 228 -16.95 -12.41 -10.57
CA SER A 228 -15.54 -12.80 -10.58
C SER A 228 -15.37 -14.26 -11.00
N ASP A 229 -16.12 -15.17 -10.38
CA ASP A 229 -16.08 -16.61 -10.68
C ASP A 229 -16.39 -16.86 -12.17
N LYS A 230 -17.46 -16.24 -12.69
CA LYS A 230 -17.86 -16.39 -14.09
C LYS A 230 -16.81 -15.82 -15.05
N SER A 231 -16.18 -14.68 -14.71
CA SER A 231 -15.10 -14.11 -15.51
C SER A 231 -13.89 -15.05 -15.60
N GLN A 232 -13.53 -15.70 -14.49
CA GLN A 232 -12.43 -16.66 -14.46
C GLN A 232 -12.76 -17.94 -15.24
N GLU A 233 -13.99 -18.45 -15.13
CA GLU A 233 -14.48 -19.60 -15.92
C GLU A 233 -14.33 -19.34 -17.43
N LEU A 234 -14.80 -18.18 -17.91
CA LEU A 234 -14.75 -17.81 -19.33
C LEU A 234 -13.33 -17.58 -19.82
N LYS A 235 -12.44 -17.01 -18.99
CA LYS A 235 -11.00 -16.89 -19.32
C LYS A 235 -10.35 -18.25 -19.48
N ARG A 236 -10.64 -19.20 -18.58
CA ARG A 236 -10.09 -20.57 -18.67
C ARG A 236 -10.59 -21.29 -19.93
N ALA A 237 -11.87 -21.14 -20.26
CA ALA A 237 -12.44 -21.73 -21.48
C ALA A 237 -11.80 -21.17 -22.76
N ALA A 238 -11.49 -19.88 -22.80
CA ALA A 238 -10.85 -19.23 -23.95
C ALA A 238 -9.37 -19.64 -24.17
N HIS A 239 -8.69 -20.17 -23.15
CA HIS A 239 -7.30 -20.66 -23.24
C HIS A 239 -7.20 -22.17 -23.47
N ALA A 240 -8.31 -22.89 -23.42
CA ALA A 240 -8.36 -24.36 -23.56
C ALA A 240 -8.78 -24.84 -24.97
N GLY A 241 -9.12 -23.92 -25.88
CA GLY A 241 -9.42 -24.18 -27.29
C GLY A 241 -8.44 -23.49 -28.21
#